data_AF-X1DFA5-F1
#
_entry.id   AF-X1DFA5-F1
#
_cell.length_a   1.000
_cell.length_b   1.000
_cell.length_c   1.000
_cell.angle_alpha   90.00
_cell.angle_beta   90.00
_cell.angle_gamma   90.00
#
_symmetry.space_group_name_H-M   'P 1'
#
loop_
_entity.id
_entity.type
_entity.pdbx_description
1 polymer ?
#
loop_
_entity_poly.entity_id
_entity_poly.type
_entity_poly.pdbx_seq_one_letter_code
_entity_poly.pdbx_strand_id
1 'polypeptide(L)'
;MVFEKLHGKEISYNNLLDIDAATNLLADFKETTFAILKHNNPCGAASRGKLIDAWKDALAGDPVSAFGGILITNEQVDEVTAEEINKLFFEV
;
A
#
# COMPACT_ATOMS: atom_id res chain seq x y z
N MET A 1 3.49 -17.87 0.86
CA MET A 1 2.33 -17.09 1.34
C MET A 1 1.16 -17.38 0.42
N VAL A 2 -0.04 -17.58 0.97
CA VAL A 2 -1.27 -17.74 0.16
C VAL A 2 -2.03 -16.43 0.29
N PHE A 3 -2.15 -15.68 -0.79
CA PHE A 3 -2.98 -14.48 -0.84
C PHE A 3 -4.41 -14.85 -1.23
N GLU A 4 -5.39 -14.21 -0.59
CA GLU A 4 -6.78 -14.30 -0.98
C GLU A 4 -7.16 -13.02 -1.73
N LYS A 5 -7.61 -13.14 -2.98
CA LYS A 5 -8.07 -12.01 -3.79
C LYS A 5 -9.54 -11.75 -3.51
N LEU A 6 -9.84 -10.64 -2.82
CA LEU A 6 -11.21 -10.26 -2.47
C LEU A 6 -11.93 -9.45 -3.57
N HIS A 7 -11.19 -8.69 -4.39
CA HIS A 7 -11.75 -7.83 -5.43
C HIS A 7 -10.74 -7.57 -6.57
N GLY A 8 -11.17 -6.85 -7.62
CA GLY A 8 -10.31 -6.32 -8.67
C GLY A 8 -10.07 -7.25 -9.86
N LYS A 9 -9.32 -6.73 -10.84
CA LYS A 9 -8.89 -7.45 -12.05
C LYS A 9 -7.91 -8.58 -11.71
N GLU A 10 -7.69 -9.49 -12.66
CA GLU A 10 -6.65 -10.52 -12.49
C GLU A 10 -5.29 -9.91 -12.21
N ILE A 11 -4.55 -10.53 -11.28
CA ILE A 11 -3.23 -10.04 -10.85
C ILE A 11 -2.22 -10.37 -11.95
N SER A 12 -1.54 -9.35 -12.47
CA SER A 12 -0.50 -9.55 -13.47
C SER A 12 0.81 -10.04 -12.86
N TYR A 13 1.72 -10.56 -13.69
CA TYR A 13 3.06 -10.96 -13.24
C TYR A 13 3.82 -9.81 -12.54
N ASN A 14 3.73 -8.59 -13.07
CA ASN A 14 4.37 -7.42 -12.45
C ASN A 14 3.75 -7.09 -11.09
N ASN A 15 2.42 -7.18 -10.98
CA ASN A 15 1.76 -6.95 -9.68
C ASN A 15 2.21 -7.99 -8.64
N LEU A 16 2.42 -9.26 -9.04
CA LEU A 16 2.93 -10.27 -8.11
C LEU A 16 4.34 -9.93 -7.59
N LEU A 17 5.23 -9.43 -8.46
CA LEU A 17 6.56 -8.98 -8.04
C LEU A 17 6.48 -7.77 -7.11
N ASP A 18 5.63 -6.80 -7.41
CA ASP A 18 5.45 -5.64 -6.56
C ASP A 18 4.83 -6.04 -5.19
N ILE A 19 3.87 -6.96 -5.15
CA ILE A 19 3.28 -7.49 -3.90
C ILE A 19 4.34 -8.19 -3.05
N ASP A 20 5.22 -8.98 -3.66
CA ASP A 20 6.32 -9.63 -2.95
C ASP A 20 7.31 -8.59 -2.37
N ALA A 21 7.70 -7.59 -3.17
CA ALA A 21 8.52 -6.49 -2.69
C ALA A 21 7.85 -5.71 -1.54
N ALA A 22 6.55 -5.44 -1.67
CA ALA A 22 5.75 -4.72 -0.69
C ALA A 22 5.65 -5.48 0.64
N THR A 23 5.35 -6.78 0.57
CA THR A 23 5.24 -7.64 1.76
C THR A 23 6.58 -7.81 2.48
N ASN A 24 7.68 -7.95 1.74
CA ASN A 24 9.02 -8.00 2.33
C ASN A 24 9.39 -6.67 3.00
N LEU A 25 9.11 -5.52 2.37
CA LEU A 25 9.35 -4.21 2.97
C LEU A 25 8.58 -4.05 4.29
N LEU A 26 7.29 -4.37 4.26
CA LEU A 26 6.41 -4.13 5.40
C LEU A 26 6.70 -5.07 6.58
N ALA A 27 7.33 -6.23 6.33
CA ALA A 27 7.73 -7.18 7.38
C ALA A 27 8.77 -6.61 8.36
N ASP A 28 9.50 -5.56 7.99
CA ASP A 28 10.47 -4.88 8.86
C ASP A 28 9.81 -3.96 9.89
N PHE A 29 8.50 -3.68 9.76
CA PHE A 29 7.78 -2.73 10.60
C PHE A 29 6.86 -3.41 11.61
N LYS A 30 6.92 -2.96 12.87
CA LYS A 30 6.04 -3.45 13.95
C LYS A 30 4.95 -2.46 14.32
N GLU A 31 5.19 -1.17 14.08
CA GLU A 31 4.18 -0.13 14.27
C GLU A 31 3.17 -0.14 13.12
N THR A 32 1.97 0.39 13.35
CA THR A 32 0.99 0.64 12.29
C THR A 32 1.61 1.46 11.15
N THR A 33 1.81 0.82 10.00
CA THR A 33 2.62 1.33 8.89
C THR A 33 1.88 1.16 7.57
N PHE A 34 1.95 2.21 6.75
CA PHE A 34 1.47 2.20 5.38
C PHE A 34 2.64 2.48 4.43
N ALA A 35 2.74 1.72 3.35
CA ALA A 35 3.71 1.94 2.28
C ALA A 35 3.05 1.89 0.90
N ILE A 36 3.67 2.61 -0.04
CA ILE A 36 3.25 2.72 -1.43
C ILE A 36 4.46 2.40 -2.30
N LEU A 37 4.28 1.43 -3.20
CA LEU A 37 5.33 0.99 -4.11
C LEU A 37 4.93 1.26 -5.57
N LYS A 38 5.94 1.48 -6.41
CA LYS A 38 5.80 1.50 -7.87
C LYS A 38 7.02 0.83 -8.49
N HIS A 39 6.81 -0.22 -9.29
CA HIS A 39 7.89 -0.95 -9.96
C HIS A 39 8.98 -1.42 -8.98
N ASN A 40 8.55 -2.08 -7.90
CA ASN A 40 9.34 -2.60 -6.79
C ASN A 40 10.06 -1.55 -5.94
N ASN A 41 9.83 -0.25 -6.17
CA ASN A 41 10.45 0.83 -5.42
C ASN A 41 9.44 1.51 -4.50
N PRO A 42 9.74 1.69 -3.21
CA PRO A 42 8.89 2.47 -2.32
C PRO A 42 8.95 3.95 -2.73
N CYS A 43 7.80 4.54 -3.02
CA CYS A 43 7.69 5.98 -3.26
C CYS A 43 7.16 6.73 -2.01
N GLY A 44 6.62 6.00 -1.03
CA GLY A 44 6.22 6.55 0.25
C GLY A 44 6.03 5.47 1.30
N ALA A 45 6.41 5.76 2.55
CA ALA A 45 6.16 4.91 3.70
C ALA A 45 6.07 5.75 4.97
N ALA A 46 5.12 5.44 5.84
CA ALA A 46 4.96 6.13 7.12
C ALA A 46 4.35 5.22 8.18
N SER A 47 4.84 5.36 9.42
CA SER A 47 4.28 4.71 10.60
C SER A 47 3.63 5.75 11.51
N ARG A 48 2.38 5.55 11.92
CA ARG A 48 1.59 6.49 12.75
C ARG A 48 0.70 5.74 13.73
N GLY A 49 0.16 6.43 14.73
CA GLY A 49 -0.76 5.82 15.70
C GLY A 49 -2.15 5.48 15.12
N LYS A 50 -2.51 6.04 13.96
CA LYS A 50 -3.74 5.72 13.23
C LYS A 50 -3.40 5.43 11.78
N LEU A 51 -4.07 4.42 11.22
CA LEU A 51 -3.79 3.97 9.86
C LEU A 51 -4.03 5.07 8.81
N ILE A 52 -5.09 5.86 8.99
CA ILE A 52 -5.38 6.99 8.09
C ILE A 52 -4.27 8.04 8.05
N ASP A 53 -3.59 8.27 9.18
CA ASP A 53 -2.50 9.24 9.25
C ASP A 53 -1.24 8.65 8.57
N ALA A 54 -1.00 7.34 8.73
CA ALA A 54 0.06 6.64 8.02
C ALA A 54 -0.16 6.66 6.50
N TRP A 55 -1.39 6.43 6.04
CA TRP A 55 -1.77 6.57 4.63
C TRP A 55 -1.46 7.96 4.08
N LYS A 56 -1.93 9.01 4.76
CA LYS A 56 -1.74 10.41 4.31
C LYS A 56 -0.27 10.78 4.20
N ASP A 57 0.54 10.40 5.19
CA ASP A 57 1.96 10.72 5.21
C ASP A 57 2.77 9.86 4.23
N ALA A 58 2.37 8.60 4.00
CA ALA A 58 2.96 7.78 2.95
C ALA A 58 2.67 8.38 1.55
N LEU A 59 1.42 8.78 1.30
CA LEU A 59 1.03 9.44 0.05
C LEU A 59 1.74 10.78 -0.16
N ALA A 60 1.97 11.54 0.91
CA ALA A 60 2.68 12.82 0.86
C ALA A 60 4.17 12.69 0.50
N GLY A 61 4.76 11.49 0.61
CA GLY A 61 6.16 11.23 0.24
C GLY A 61 6.42 11.46 -1.25
N ASP A 62 5.59 10.88 -2.11
CA ASP A 62 5.59 11.12 -3.56
C ASP A 62 4.20 10.82 -4.17
N PRO A 63 3.29 11.81 -4.18
CA PRO A 63 1.93 11.61 -4.67
C PRO A 63 1.85 11.38 -6.17
N VAL A 64 2.86 11.81 -6.94
CA VAL A 64 2.91 11.62 -8.39
C VAL A 64 3.26 10.17 -8.71
N SER A 65 4.25 9.60 -8.02
CA SER A 65 4.60 8.20 -8.19
C SER A 65 3.55 7.25 -7.61
N ALA A 66 2.88 7.63 -6.53
CA ALA A 66 1.83 6.83 -5.90
C ALA A 66 0.65 6.50 -6.84
N PHE A 67 0.39 7.33 -7.86
CA PHE A 67 -0.65 7.07 -8.85
C PHE A 67 -0.36 5.77 -9.64
N GLY A 68 -1.27 4.81 -9.57
CA GLY A 68 -1.12 3.48 -10.16
C GLY A 68 -0.11 2.60 -9.41
N GLY A 69 0.15 2.92 -8.14
CA GLY A 69 1.02 2.13 -7.27
C GLY A 69 0.34 0.92 -6.64
N ILE A 70 1.13 0.21 -5.85
CA ILE A 70 0.74 -0.93 -5.02
C ILE A 70 0.75 -0.47 -3.57
N LEU A 71 -0.39 -0.61 -2.92
CA LEU A 71 -0.61 -0.13 -1.55
C LEU A 71 -0.44 -1.29 -0.58
N ILE A 72 0.25 -1.07 0.54
CA ILE A 72 0.39 -2.10 1.57
C ILE A 72 0.35 -1.52 2.99
N THR A 73 -0.29 -2.24 3.90
CA THR A 73 -0.35 -1.93 5.34
C THR A 73 -0.28 -3.20 6.18
N ASN A 74 0.27 -3.10 7.39
CA ASN A 74 0.33 -4.20 8.37
C ASN A 74 -0.86 -4.23 9.33
N GLU A 75 -1.80 -3.31 9.17
CA GLU A 75 -3.06 -3.24 9.93
C GLU A 75 -4.28 -3.46 9.03
N GLN A 76 -5.39 -3.87 9.64
CA GLN A 76 -6.67 -3.96 8.95
C GLN A 76 -7.12 -2.59 8.45
N VAL A 77 -7.48 -2.51 7.16
CA VAL A 77 -8.00 -1.27 6.57
C VAL A 77 -9.42 -1.02 7.09
N ASP A 78 -9.60 0.11 7.79
CA ASP A 78 -10.91 0.58 8.24
C ASP A 78 -11.65 1.38 7.16
N GLU A 79 -12.94 1.65 7.37
CA GLU A 79 -13.80 2.36 6.41
C GLU A 79 -13.25 3.75 6.07
N VAL A 80 -12.82 4.51 7.07
CA VAL A 80 -12.28 5.87 6.88
C VAL A 80 -11.02 5.86 6.01
N THR A 81 -10.13 4.88 6.24
CA THR A 81 -8.91 4.72 5.45
C THR A 81 -9.25 4.25 4.02
N ALA A 82 -10.18 3.29 3.88
CA ALA A 82 -10.61 2.80 2.57
C ALA A 82 -11.24 3.91 1.71
N GLU A 83 -12.08 4.77 2.30
CA GLU A 83 -12.69 5.92 1.61
C GLU A 83 -11.64 6.92 1.10
N GLU A 84 -10.59 7.17 1.88
CA GLU A 84 -9.49 8.06 1.50
C GLU A 84 -8.59 7.44 0.42
N ILE A 85 -8.30 6.14 0.52
CA ILE A 85 -7.57 5.38 -0.50
C ILE A 85 -8.31 5.43 -1.85
N ASN A 86 -9.64 5.28 -1.83
CA ASN A 86 -10.47 5.27 -3.03
C ASN A 86 -10.49 6.60 -3.81
N LYS A 87 -9.90 7.67 -3.27
CA LYS A 87 -9.70 8.94 -3.98
C LYS A 87 -8.48 8.90 -4.91
N LEU A 88 -7.56 7.96 -4.70
CA LEU A 88 -6.39 7.74 -5.53
C LEU A 88 -6.63 6.56 -6.48
N PHE A 89 -6.13 6.64 -7.70
CA PHE A 89 -6.02 5.46 -8.55
C PHE A 89 -4.81 4.62 -8.13
N PHE A 90 -5.03 3.34 -7.86
CA PHE A 90 -4.01 2.34 -7.51
C PHE A 90 -4.29 1.02 -8.25
N GLU A 91 -3.29 0.15 -8.33
CA GLU A 91 -3.37 -1.12 -9.04
C GLU A 91 -3.73 -2.29 -8.12
N VAL A 92 -3.18 -2.32 -6.90
CA VAL A 92 -3.40 -3.33 -5.85
C VAL A 92 -3.45 -2.65 -4.48
#